data_AF-A0A9X1GFC6-F1
#
_entry.id   AF-A0A9X1GFC6-F1
#
_cell.length_a   1.000
_cell.length_b   1.000
_cell.length_c   1.000
_cell.angle_alpha   90.00
_cell.angle_beta   90.00
_cell.angle_gamma   90.00
#
_symmetry.space_group_name_H-M   'P 1'
#
loop_
_entity.id
_entity.type
_entity.pdbx_description
1 polymer ?
#
loop_
_entity_poly.entity_id
_entity_poly.type
_entity_poly.pdbx_seq_one_letter_code
_entity_poly.pdbx_strand_id
1 'polypeptide(L)'
;ELSMVFQFEHINLDKQNGKRKWDLKDLDPQELHRTFSKWQIELGGCGWNSLFWNNHDLPRIISRWGDDQEYRTISGKMLAIYLHFMQGTPYIYQGEE
;
A
#
# COMPACT_ATOMS: atom_id res chain seq x y z
N GLU A 1 -18.86 17.73 -1.84
CA GLU A 1 -18.19 16.84 -0.88
C GLU A 1 -17.38 15.79 -1.66
N LEU A 2 -16.30 15.23 -1.11
CA LEU A 2 -15.46 14.24 -1.79
C LEU A 2 -15.93 12.82 -1.45
N SER A 3 -15.87 11.89 -2.41
CA SER A 3 -16.29 10.49 -2.20
C SER A 3 -15.20 9.62 -1.55
N MET A 4 -13.92 9.93 -1.77
CA MET A 4 -12.76 9.21 -1.23
C MET A 4 -11.48 10.06 -1.37
N VAL A 5 -10.41 9.68 -0.66
CA VAL A 5 -9.10 10.37 -0.67
C VAL A 5 -7.98 9.34 -0.79
N PHE A 6 -6.88 9.72 -1.43
CA PHE A 6 -5.62 8.97 -1.42
C PHE A 6 -4.74 9.43 -0.25
N GLN A 7 -4.60 8.60 0.76
CA GLN A 7 -3.61 8.78 1.82
C GLN A 7 -2.30 8.05 1.48
N PHE A 8 -1.18 8.57 1.97
CA PHE A 8 0.17 8.06 1.69
C PHE A 8 0.86 7.53 2.96
N GLU A 9 0.14 7.32 4.06
CA GLU A 9 0.71 6.84 5.31
C GLU A 9 1.40 5.48 5.09
N HIS A 10 0.68 4.54 4.47
CA HIS A 10 1.22 3.20 4.16
C HIS A 10 2.45 3.26 3.23
N ILE A 11 2.47 4.16 2.24
CA ILE A 11 3.57 4.34 1.27
C ILE A 11 4.88 4.84 1.91
N ASN A 12 4.79 5.53 3.04
CA ASN A 12 5.94 6.14 3.71
C ASN A 12 6.53 5.27 4.82
N LEU A 13 6.02 4.05 5.04
CA LEU A 13 6.41 3.20 6.16
C LEU A 13 7.85 2.71 6.09
N ASP A 14 8.45 2.65 4.92
CA ASP A 14 9.86 2.29 4.71
C ASP A 14 10.77 3.52 4.62
N LYS A 15 10.27 4.73 4.94
CA LYS A 15 11.11 5.94 5.00
C LYS A 15 11.74 6.07 6.38
N GLN A 16 13.04 6.37 6.43
CA GLN A 16 13.72 6.71 7.67
C GLN A 16 13.15 8.00 8.29
N ASN A 17 12.96 8.00 9.61
CA ASN A 17 12.38 9.15 10.32
C ASN A 17 13.28 10.39 10.20
N GLY A 18 12.69 11.55 9.91
CA GLY A 18 13.41 12.82 9.74
C GLY A 18 14.30 12.91 8.48
N LYS A 19 14.24 11.92 7.58
CA LYS A 19 15.04 11.85 6.37
C LYS A 19 14.21 12.06 5.09
N ARG A 20 14.87 12.10 3.93
CA ARG A 20 14.22 12.34 2.62
C ARG A 20 13.46 11.08 2.19
N LYS A 21 12.60 11.23 1.17
CA LYS A 21 11.76 10.16 0.61
C LYS A 21 12.53 8.87 0.26
N TRP A 22 13.79 9.01 -0.14
CA TRP A 22 14.63 7.91 -0.65
C TRP A 22 15.62 7.36 0.37
N ASP A 23 15.62 7.89 1.59
CA ASP A 23 16.40 7.34 2.70
C ASP A 23 15.58 6.21 3.32
N LEU A 24 15.74 4.99 2.80
CA LEU A 24 14.86 3.85 3.11
C LEU A 24 15.33 3.04 4.34
N LYS A 25 14.39 2.44 5.05
CA LYS A 25 14.56 1.39 6.07
C LYS A 25 13.78 0.16 5.62
N ASP A 26 14.04 -1.00 6.23
CA ASP A 26 13.23 -2.19 6.00
C ASP A 26 11.77 -1.93 6.41
N LEU A 27 10.83 -2.46 5.63
CA LEU A 27 9.42 -2.43 5.98
C LEU A 27 9.19 -3.35 7.19
N ASP A 28 8.50 -2.84 8.21
CA ASP A 28 7.89 -3.68 9.26
C ASP A 28 6.48 -4.11 8.82
N PRO A 29 6.23 -5.40 8.55
CA PRO A 29 4.90 -5.89 8.17
C PRO A 29 3.84 -5.63 9.24
N GLN A 30 4.21 -5.55 10.52
CA GLN A 30 3.27 -5.20 11.58
C GLN A 30 2.88 -3.73 11.52
N GLU A 31 3.81 -2.83 11.18
CA GLU A 31 3.53 -1.41 10.97
C GLU A 31 2.55 -1.23 9.80
N LEU A 32 2.80 -1.92 8.68
CA LEU A 32 1.90 -1.96 7.53
C LEU A 32 0.48 -2.39 7.92
N HIS A 33 0.36 -3.50 8.65
CA HIS A 33 -0.92 -4.02 9.09
C HIS A 33 -1.65 -3.08 10.04
N ARG A 34 -0.95 -2.44 10.98
CA ARG A 34 -1.55 -1.44 11.87
C ARG A 34 -2.05 -0.23 11.09
N THR A 35 -1.29 0.27 10.12
CA THR A 35 -1.70 1.41 9.28
C THR A 35 -2.97 1.10 8.50
N PHE A 36 -3.03 -0.04 7.79
CA PHE A 36 -4.26 -0.40 7.08
C PHE A 36 -5.45 -0.63 8.03
N SER A 37 -5.22 -1.30 9.16
CA SER A 37 -6.29 -1.55 10.15
C SER A 37 -6.86 -0.25 10.71
N LYS A 38 -5.99 0.73 11.01
CA LYS A 38 -6.40 2.08 11.44
C LYS A 38 -7.34 2.71 10.42
N TRP A 39 -6.96 2.75 9.14
CA TRP A 39 -7.79 3.37 8.09
C TRP A 39 -9.08 2.59 7.79
N GLN A 40 -9.09 1.28 7.95
CA GLN A 40 -10.31 0.47 7.85
C GLN A 40 -11.29 0.76 9.00
N ILE A 41 -10.78 0.89 10.23
CA ILE A 41 -11.61 1.14 11.42
C ILE A 41 -12.08 2.59 11.48
N GLU A 42 -11.18 3.57 11.30
CA GLU A 42 -11.48 4.99 11.46
C GLU A 42 -12.42 5.53 10.38
N LEU A 43 -12.38 4.97 9.16
CA LEU A 43 -13.33 5.33 8.09
C LEU A 43 -14.54 4.39 8.01
N GLY A 44 -14.59 3.35 8.84
CA GLY A 44 -15.66 2.36 8.86
C GLY A 44 -17.01 3.02 9.17
N GLY A 45 -17.91 3.04 8.18
CA GLY A 45 -19.27 3.57 8.33
C GLY A 45 -19.41 5.10 8.23
N CYS A 46 -18.31 5.84 8.08
CA CYS A 46 -18.32 7.31 7.93
C CYS A 46 -17.52 7.81 6.71
N GLY A 47 -16.82 6.94 6.00
CA GLY A 47 -16.06 7.27 4.80
C GLY A 47 -15.84 6.07 3.87
N TRP A 48 -15.02 6.26 2.84
CA TRP A 48 -14.67 5.22 1.88
C TRP A 48 -13.18 5.26 1.53
N ASN A 49 -12.49 4.13 1.69
CA ASN A 49 -11.06 4.03 1.44
C ASN A 49 -10.74 3.93 -0.06
N SER A 50 -9.70 4.63 -0.50
CA SER A 50 -9.02 4.33 -1.77
C SER A 50 -7.87 3.37 -1.49
N LEU A 51 -7.87 2.21 -2.13
CA LEU A 51 -6.90 1.13 -1.89
C LEU A 51 -5.95 1.03 -3.09
N PHE A 52 -4.66 1.28 -2.90
CA PHE A 52 -3.68 1.26 -3.99
C PHE A 52 -2.30 0.87 -3.50
N TRP A 53 -1.49 0.29 -4.38
CA TRP A 53 -0.06 0.09 -4.14
C TRP A 53 0.80 1.02 -4.99
N ASN A 54 0.44 1.14 -6.26
CA ASN A 54 1.22 1.83 -7.27
C ASN A 54 0.47 3.04 -7.82
N ASN A 55 1.24 3.99 -8.34
CA ASN A 55 0.78 5.02 -9.25
C ASN A 55 2.01 5.50 -10.07
N HIS A 56 1.88 6.61 -10.80
CA HIS A 56 2.98 7.14 -11.63
C HIS A 56 4.15 7.75 -10.83
N ASP A 57 3.98 8.02 -9.53
CA ASP A 57 4.98 8.64 -8.65
C ASP A 57 5.70 7.65 -7.72
N LEU A 58 5.30 6.37 -7.77
CA LEU A 58 5.74 5.32 -6.86
C LEU A 58 6.44 4.19 -7.62
N PRO A 59 7.49 3.58 -7.02
CA PRO A 59 8.09 2.38 -7.58
C PRO A 59 7.10 1.21 -7.54
N ARG A 60 7.34 0.19 -8.35
CA ARG A 60 6.51 -1.02 -8.36
C ARG A 60 6.61 -1.74 -7.01
N ILE A 61 5.45 -1.97 -6.37
CA ILE A 61 5.36 -2.58 -5.05
C ILE A 61 6.07 -3.93 -4.95
N ILE A 62 6.01 -4.73 -6.02
CA ILE A 62 6.65 -6.04 -6.07
C ILE A 62 8.17 -5.96 -5.94
N SER A 63 8.79 -4.92 -6.51
CA SER A 63 10.22 -4.66 -6.37
C SER A 63 10.55 -3.94 -5.06
N ARG A 64 9.60 -3.20 -4.49
CA ARG A 64 9.81 -2.42 -3.27
C ARG A 64 9.71 -3.29 -2.01
N TRP A 65 8.62 -4.04 -1.86
CA TRP A 65 8.30 -4.84 -0.65
C TRP A 65 7.91 -6.29 -0.95
N GLY A 66 7.81 -6.65 -2.23
CA GLY A 66 7.65 -8.03 -2.63
C GLY A 66 8.99 -8.72 -2.90
N ASP A 67 8.93 -9.74 -3.75
CA ASP A 67 10.08 -10.36 -4.37
C ASP A 67 9.81 -10.32 -5.87
N ASP A 68 10.67 -9.68 -6.66
CA ASP A 68 10.51 -9.56 -8.11
C ASP A 68 11.37 -10.54 -8.92
N GLN A 69 11.99 -11.50 -8.23
CA GLN A 69 12.87 -12.54 -8.77
C GLN A 69 12.19 -13.91 -8.69
N GLU A 70 12.65 -14.78 -7.78
CA GLU A 70 12.18 -16.17 -7.64
C GLU A 70 10.69 -16.24 -7.29
N TYR A 71 10.21 -15.34 -6.42
CA TYR A 71 8.85 -15.38 -5.90
C TYR A 71 7.92 -14.35 -6.54
N ARG A 72 8.26 -13.81 -7.71
CA ARG A 72 7.50 -12.77 -8.42
C ARG A 72 5.99 -13.01 -8.42
N THR A 73 5.54 -14.14 -8.95
CA THR A 73 4.10 -14.41 -9.08
C THR A 73 3.42 -14.60 -7.73
N ILE A 74 4.06 -15.28 -6.79
CA ILE A 74 3.45 -15.58 -5.47
C ILE A 74 3.39 -14.31 -4.63
N SER A 75 4.47 -13.54 -4.60
CA SER A 75 4.58 -12.28 -3.86
C SER A 75 3.62 -11.22 -4.40
N GLY A 76 3.54 -11.06 -5.73
CA GLY A 76 2.58 -10.16 -6.37
C GLY A 76 1.13 -10.51 -6.02
N LYS A 77 0.76 -11.79 -6.09
CA LYS A 77 -0.58 -12.26 -5.70
C LYS A 77 -0.87 -12.06 -4.22
N MET A 78 0.11 -12.29 -3.35
CA MET A 78 -0.02 -12.05 -1.92
C MET A 78 -0.35 -10.58 -1.64
N LEU A 79 0.38 -9.64 -2.24
CA LEU A 79 0.13 -8.20 -2.12
C LEU A 79 -1.23 -7.80 -2.70
N ALA A 80 -1.64 -8.41 -3.82
CA ALA A 80 -2.96 -8.18 -4.40
C ALA A 80 -4.08 -8.65 -3.48
N ILE A 81 -3.99 -9.87 -2.93
CA ILE A 81 -4.98 -10.43 -1.97
C ILE A 81 -5.07 -9.53 -0.74
N TYR A 82 -3.92 -9.13 -0.19
CA TYR A 82 -3.88 -8.29 1.00
C TYR A 82 -4.65 -6.98 0.80
N LEU A 83 -4.52 -6.35 -0.38
CA LEU A 83 -5.19 -5.10 -0.70
C LEU A 83 -6.66 -5.27 -1.08
N HIS A 84 -6.98 -6.22 -1.98
CA HIS A 84 -8.31 -6.33 -2.60
C HIS A 84 -9.38 -6.92 -1.68
N PHE A 85 -8.99 -7.53 -0.56
CA PHE A 85 -9.93 -8.06 0.43
C PHE A 85 -10.30 -7.04 1.53
N MET A 86 -9.79 -5.81 1.47
CA MET A 86 -10.18 -4.72 2.35
C MET A 86 -11.41 -3.95 1.82
N GLN A 87 -12.14 -3.27 2.70
CA GLN A 87 -13.25 -2.41 2.30
C GLN A 87 -12.72 -1.12 1.66
N GLY A 88 -13.13 -0.85 0.42
CA GLY A 88 -12.77 0.36 -0.31
C GLY A 88 -12.85 0.15 -1.81
N THR A 89 -12.34 1.11 -2.57
CA THR A 89 -12.20 1.02 -4.03
C THR A 89 -10.74 0.68 -4.36
N PRO A 90 -10.45 -0.52 -4.91
CA PRO A 90 -9.12 -0.86 -5.41
C PRO A 90 -8.77 -0.07 -6.67
N TYR A 91 -7.53 0.41 -6.74
CA TYR A 91 -6.93 1.03 -7.92
C TYR A 91 -5.74 0.18 -8.36
N ILE A 92 -5.78 -0.25 -9.62
CA ILE A 92 -4.70 -0.99 -10.27
C ILE A 92 -4.00 -0.04 -11.24
N TYR A 93 -2.68 0.11 -11.10
CA TYR A 93 -1.89 0.91 -12.04
C TYR A 93 -1.38 0.05 -13.19
N GLN A 94 -1.40 0.55 -14.43
CA GLN A 94 -0.99 -0.20 -15.63
C GLN A 94 0.31 -0.99 -15.44
N GLY A 95 0.29 -2.31 -15.66
CA GLY A 95 1.41 -3.23 -15.43
C GLY A 95 1.58 -3.71 -13.99
N GLU A 96 0.55 -3.56 -13.15
CA GLU A 96 0.44 -4.17 -11.83
C GLU A 96 -0.27 -5.54 -11.88
N GLU A 97 -1.16 -5.75 -12.86
CA GLU A 97 -1.85 -7.01 -13.14
C GLU A 97 -0.92 -8.16 -13.57
#